data_AF-A0A7S0X7Z9-F1
#
_entry.id   AF-A0A7S0X7Z9-F1
#
_cell.length_a   1.000
_cell.length_b   1.000
_cell.length_c   1.000
_cell.angle_alpha   90.00
_cell.angle_beta   90.00
_cell.angle_gamma   90.00
#
_symmetry.space_group_name_H-M   'P 1'
#
loop_
_entity.id
_entity.type
_entity.pdbx_description
1 polymer ?
#
loop_
_entity_poly.entity_id
_entity_poly.type
_entity_poly.pdbx_seq_one_letter_code
_entity_poly.pdbx_strand_id
1 'polypeptide(L)'
;RAEGRVAGLDTKGRIRSLAMFNRIRVRGVTTTDGDGELASHNIRVFAQVEGPDKQALATQGDVSTGFSTREEACASGCLAACERATSSAAADDALESCRAACADACTKPDASGKFSCVVYPDGGGGGAAREPSRG
;
A
#
# COMPACT_ATOMS: atom_id res chain seq x y z
N ARG A 1 2.59 -42.17 -3.49
CA ARG A 1 3.10 -40.83 -3.09
C ARG A 1 2.78 -39.90 -4.27
N ALA A 2 1.56 -39.34 -4.33
CA ALA A 2 1.10 -38.12 -3.66
C ALA A 2 1.65 -36.86 -4.37
N GLU A 3 0.91 -35.83 -4.77
CA GLU A 3 -0.52 -35.59 -5.07
C GLU A 3 -0.50 -34.43 -6.07
N GLY A 4 -1.22 -34.55 -7.19
CA GLY A 4 -1.34 -33.48 -8.18
C GLY A 4 -2.33 -32.42 -7.69
N ARG A 5 -1.86 -31.20 -7.37
CA ARG A 5 -2.73 -30.05 -7.14
C ARG A 5 -3.28 -29.58 -8.49
N VAL A 6 -4.50 -29.99 -8.80
CA VAL A 6 -5.24 -29.54 -9.97
C VAL A 6 -5.69 -28.10 -9.72
N ALA A 7 -5.11 -27.15 -10.44
CA ALA A 7 -5.62 -25.78 -10.51
C ALA A 7 -7.02 -25.81 -11.14
N GLY A 8 -8.05 -25.37 -10.41
CA GLY A 8 -9.40 -25.29 -10.94
C GLY A 8 -9.51 -24.25 -12.04
N LEU A 9 -9.72 -24.69 -13.29
CA LEU A 9 -10.06 -23.83 -14.43
C LEU A 9 -11.56 -23.51 -14.42
N ASP A 10 -11.95 -22.25 -14.59
CA ASP A 10 -13.32 -21.87 -14.91
C ASP A 10 -13.59 -21.96 -16.42
N THR A 11 -14.87 -22.02 -16.79
CA THR A 11 -15.42 -22.28 -18.13
C THR A 11 -15.02 -21.26 -19.21
N LYS A 12 -14.26 -20.21 -18.89
CA LYS A 12 -13.72 -19.23 -19.85
C LYS A 12 -12.20 -19.28 -20.03
N GLY A 13 -11.50 -20.27 -19.47
CA GLY A 13 -10.05 -20.45 -19.73
C GLY A 13 -9.19 -19.28 -19.23
N ARG A 14 -9.72 -18.43 -18.35
CA ARG A 14 -8.90 -17.43 -17.66
C ARG A 14 -8.29 -18.12 -16.46
N ILE A 15 -6.96 -18.22 -16.45
CA ILE A 15 -6.22 -18.53 -15.24
C ILE A 15 -6.70 -17.47 -14.24
N ARG A 16 -7.43 -17.87 -13.19
CA ARG A 16 -7.55 -17.04 -12.01
C ARG A 16 -6.11 -16.83 -11.57
N SER A 17 -5.52 -15.68 -11.90
CA SER A 17 -4.38 -15.19 -11.13
C SER A 17 -4.89 -15.20 -9.71
N LEU A 18 -4.52 -16.25 -8.95
CA LEU A 18 -4.74 -16.29 -7.52
C LEU A 18 -4.22 -14.97 -7.04
N ALA A 19 -5.10 -14.14 -6.48
CA ALA A 19 -4.73 -12.85 -5.95
C ALA A 19 -3.43 -13.03 -5.14
N MET A 20 -2.32 -12.47 -5.63
CA MET A 20 -0.99 -12.76 -5.10
C MET A 20 -0.73 -12.06 -3.75
N PHE A 21 -1.77 -11.44 -3.20
CA PHE A 21 -1.90 -10.99 -1.82
C PHE A 21 -3.38 -11.04 -1.41
N ASN A 22 -3.65 -11.24 -0.13
CA ASN A 22 -4.99 -11.23 0.46
C ASN A 22 -5.41 -9.82 0.90
N ARG A 23 -4.48 -9.04 1.45
CA ARG A 23 -4.74 -7.69 1.94
C ARG A 23 -3.45 -6.88 2.07
N ILE A 24 -3.51 -5.60 1.75
CA ILE A 24 -2.48 -4.61 2.08
C ILE A 24 -3.12 -3.62 3.04
N ARG A 25 -2.43 -3.31 4.13
CA ARG A 25 -2.83 -2.26 5.06
C ARG A 25 -1.66 -1.33 5.28
N VAL A 26 -1.84 -0.06 4.96
CA VAL A 26 -0.83 0.96 5.20
C VAL A 26 -1.35 1.96 6.23
N ARG A 27 -0.47 2.35 7.14
CA ARG A 27 -0.73 3.38 8.14
C ARG A 27 0.48 4.29 8.19
N GLY A 28 0.25 5.58 8.37
CA GLY A 28 1.35 6.48 8.59
C GLY A 28 0.96 7.78 9.26
N VAL A 29 1.99 8.58 9.50
CA VAL A 29 1.87 9.93 10.02
C VAL A 29 2.83 10.82 9.24
N THR A 30 2.33 11.97 8.80
CA THR A 30 3.11 13.06 8.25
C THR A 30 3.21 14.16 9.29
N THR A 31 4.40 14.68 9.54
CA THR A 31 4.61 15.85 10.38
C THR A 31 5.35 16.91 9.58
N THR A 32 5.02 18.17 9.83
CA THR A 32 5.76 19.30 9.28
C THR A 32 6.42 20.00 10.46
N ASP A 33 7.74 20.14 10.40
CA ASP A 33 8.53 20.86 11.39
C ASP A 33 9.01 22.18 10.78
N GLY A 34 8.91 23.29 11.52
CA GLY A 34 9.25 24.63 11.03
C GLY A 34 8.10 25.37 10.32
N ASP A 35 8.33 26.65 10.06
CA ASP A 35 7.40 27.58 9.41
C ASP A 35 8.02 28.16 8.12
N GLY A 36 7.19 28.35 7.09
CA GLY A 36 7.59 28.97 5.84
C GLY A 36 8.56 28.12 4.99
N GLU A 37 9.55 28.75 4.38
CA GLU A 37 10.51 28.11 3.45
C GLU A 37 11.49 27.13 4.11
N LEU A 38 11.47 27.05 5.45
CA LEU A 38 12.28 26.12 6.24
C LEU A 38 11.47 24.90 6.72
N ALA A 39 10.23 24.77 6.27
CA ALA A 39 9.36 23.66 6.64
C ALA A 39 9.95 22.32 6.17
N SER A 40 10.31 21.47 7.12
CA SER A 40 10.78 20.11 6.91
C SER A 40 9.61 19.14 7.02
N HIS A 41 9.27 18.50 5.91
CA HIS A 41 8.23 17.47 5.89
C HIS A 41 8.83 16.12 6.25
N ASN A 42 8.27 15.49 7.26
CA ASN A 42 8.68 14.19 7.77
C ASN A 42 7.50 13.22 7.64
N ILE A 43 7.84 11.95 7.47
CA ILE A 43 6.84 10.90 7.32
C ILE A 43 7.28 9.65 8.08
N ARG A 44 6.32 8.93 8.65
CA ARG A 44 6.49 7.57 9.15
C ARG A 44 5.42 6.66 8.58
N VAL A 45 5.82 5.70 7.74
CA VAL A 45 4.93 4.73 7.07
C VAL A 45 5.17 3.32 7.60
N PHE A 46 4.07 2.62 7.85
CA PHE A 46 4.00 1.21 8.20
C PHE A 46 3.13 0.50 7.17
N ALA A 47 3.70 -0.42 6.41
CA ALA A 47 2.99 -1.25 5.44
C ALA A 47 2.92 -2.68 5.96
N GLN A 48 1.71 -3.22 6.04
CA GLN A 48 1.43 -4.61 6.31
C GLN A 48 0.91 -5.25 5.02
N VAL A 49 1.55 -6.33 4.59
CA VAL A 49 1.13 -7.10 3.42
C VAL A 49 0.86 -8.52 3.88
N GLU A 50 -0.38 -8.95 3.67
CA GLU A 50 -0.80 -10.34 3.87
C GLU A 50 -0.78 -11.01 2.49
N GLY A 51 0.29 -11.74 2.21
CA GLY A 51 0.41 -12.62 1.06
C GLY A 51 -0.44 -13.89 1.20
N PRO A 52 -0.43 -14.77 0.18
CA PRO A 52 -1.16 -16.04 0.20
C PRO A 52 -0.63 -17.00 1.28
N ASP A 53 0.69 -17.04 1.47
CA ASP A 53 1.37 -17.99 2.37
C ASP A 53 2.01 -17.32 3.59
N LYS A 54 2.32 -16.02 3.49
CA LYS A 54 3.07 -15.27 4.50
C LYS A 54 2.49 -13.88 4.68
N GLN A 55 2.67 -13.33 5.87
CA GLN A 55 2.39 -11.93 6.16
C GLN A 55 3.67 -11.23 6.60
N ALA A 56 3.82 -9.97 6.23
CA ALA A 56 4.91 -9.13 6.66
C ALA A 56 4.42 -7.75 7.06
N LEU A 57 5.10 -7.16 8.04
CA LEU A 57 4.94 -5.77 8.44
C LEU A 57 6.30 -5.11 8.32
N ALA A 58 6.40 -4.06 7.51
CA ALA A 58 7.61 -3.29 7.36
C ALA A 58 7.34 -1.81 7.59
N THR A 59 8.37 -1.12 8.07
CA THR A 59 8.40 0.34 8.14
C THR A 59 9.31 0.84 7.03
N GLN A 60 9.19 2.12 6.64
CA GLN A 60 10.10 2.72 5.66
C GLN A 60 11.59 2.68 6.08
N GLY A 61 11.89 2.50 7.37
CA GLY A 61 13.24 2.54 7.91
C GLY A 61 13.63 3.93 8.39
N ASP A 62 14.94 4.17 8.52
CA ASP A 62 15.47 5.48 8.90
C ASP A 62 15.30 6.45 7.72
N VAL A 63 14.66 7.59 7.98
CA VAL A 63 14.36 8.58 6.95
C VAL A 63 15.38 9.68 7.10
N SER A 64 16.19 9.90 6.06
CA SER A 64 17.13 11.02 6.01
C SER A 64 16.40 12.36 6.14
N THR A 65 17.06 13.30 6.83
CA THR A 65 16.56 14.59 7.29
C THR A 65 15.77 15.39 6.25
N GLY A 66 14.48 15.64 6.55
CA GLY A 66 13.63 16.72 6.02
C GLY A 66 13.40 16.75 4.52
N PHE A 67 12.21 16.37 4.06
CA PHE A 67 11.81 16.63 2.67
C PHE A 67 11.30 18.07 2.52
N SER A 68 11.62 18.70 1.39
CA SER A 68 11.15 20.04 1.04
C SER A 68 9.65 20.08 0.74
N THR A 69 9.05 18.95 0.37
CA THR A 69 7.62 18.83 0.06
C THR A 69 7.01 17.59 0.69
N ARG A 70 5.69 17.64 0.94
CA ARG A 70 4.94 16.49 1.46
C ARG A 70 4.86 15.37 0.41
N GLU A 71 4.68 15.70 -0.86
CA GLU A 71 4.62 14.70 -1.93
C GLU A 71 5.90 13.87 -2.04
N GLU A 72 7.08 14.48 -1.93
CA GLU A 72 8.35 13.75 -1.95
C GLU A 72 8.50 12.84 -0.74
N ALA A 73 8.14 13.33 0.45
CA ALA A 73 8.11 12.52 1.67
C ALA A 73 7.21 11.30 1.50
N CYS A 74 5.98 11.52 1.02
CA CYS A 74 5.02 10.47 0.75
C CYS A 74 5.54 9.46 -0.28
N ALA A 75 6.05 9.92 -1.41
CA ALA A 75 6.54 9.04 -2.48
C ALA A 75 7.69 8.15 -2.00
N SER A 76 8.67 8.74 -1.31
CA SER A 76 9.84 8.02 -0.77
C SER A 76 9.44 7.03 0.34
N GLY A 77 8.68 7.50 1.34
CA GLY A 77 8.33 6.68 2.48
C GLY A 77 7.34 5.56 2.17
N CYS A 78 6.38 5.82 1.29
CA CYS A 78 5.46 4.79 0.82
C CYS A 78 6.19 3.72 0.00
N LEU A 79 7.09 4.12 -0.90
CA LEU A 79 7.87 3.17 -1.70
C LEU A 79 8.71 2.26 -0.79
N ALA A 80 9.48 2.84 0.12
CA ALA A 80 10.36 2.08 1.01
C ALA A 80 9.60 1.12 1.94
N ALA A 81 8.49 1.57 2.53
CA ALA A 81 7.69 0.70 3.40
C ALA A 81 7.02 -0.44 2.61
N CYS A 82 6.41 -0.11 1.46
CA CYS A 82 5.72 -1.09 0.63
C CYS A 82 6.69 -2.12 0.06
N GLU A 83 7.82 -1.71 -0.52
CA GLU A 83 8.82 -2.63 -1.10
C GLU A 83 9.34 -3.64 -0.08
N ARG A 84 9.67 -3.17 1.14
CA ARG A 84 10.12 -4.05 2.22
C ARG A 84 9.03 -5.02 2.66
N ALA A 85 7.78 -4.56 2.75
CA ALA A 85 6.66 -5.40 3.15
C ALA A 85 6.31 -6.44 2.08
N THR A 86 6.23 -6.06 0.81
CA THR A 86 5.89 -6.96 -0.29
C THR A 86 6.97 -7.99 -0.54
N SER A 87 8.24 -7.58 -0.53
CA SER A 87 9.38 -8.50 -0.67
C SER A 87 9.40 -9.53 0.48
N SER A 88 9.18 -9.08 1.72
CA SER A 88 9.13 -9.97 2.89
C SER A 88 7.94 -10.92 2.87
N ALA A 89 6.80 -10.48 2.33
CA ALA A 89 5.60 -11.29 2.17
C ALA A 89 5.63 -12.19 0.93
N ALA A 90 6.68 -12.10 0.09
CA ALA A 90 6.76 -12.74 -1.22
C ALA A 90 5.54 -12.44 -2.11
N ALA A 91 5.14 -11.17 -2.15
CA ALA A 91 3.96 -10.67 -2.84
C ALA A 91 4.34 -9.43 -3.69
N ASP A 92 5.30 -9.57 -4.60
CA ASP A 92 5.85 -8.46 -5.39
C ASP A 92 4.80 -7.73 -6.25
N ASP A 93 3.79 -8.44 -6.76
CA ASP A 93 2.66 -7.86 -7.50
C ASP A 93 1.80 -6.90 -6.66
N ALA A 94 1.89 -6.96 -5.33
CA ALA A 94 1.21 -6.05 -4.42
C ALA A 94 1.88 -4.66 -4.34
N LEU A 95 3.11 -4.50 -4.86
CA LEU A 95 3.92 -3.30 -4.67
C LEU A 95 3.29 -2.06 -5.30
N GLU A 96 2.84 -2.15 -6.55
CA GLU A 96 2.23 -1.02 -7.25
C GLU A 96 0.94 -0.58 -6.55
N SER A 97 0.10 -1.54 -6.16
CA SER A 97 -1.15 -1.30 -5.43
C SER A 97 -0.89 -0.67 -4.04
N CYS A 98 0.10 -1.19 -3.31
CA CYS A 98 0.50 -0.66 -2.00
C CYS A 98 1.00 0.78 -2.14
N ARG A 99 1.89 1.02 -3.10
CA ARG A 99 2.51 2.33 -3.32
C ARG A 99 1.49 3.37 -3.73
N ALA A 100 0.61 3.06 -4.69
CA ALA A 100 -0.40 3.98 -5.18
C ALA A 100 -1.39 4.37 -4.06
N ALA A 101 -1.91 3.38 -3.33
CA ALA A 101 -2.84 3.62 -2.25
C ALA A 101 -2.19 4.35 -1.06
N CYS A 102 -0.93 4.06 -0.75
CA CYS A 102 -0.20 4.77 0.29
C CYS A 102 0.04 6.22 -0.09
N ALA A 103 0.50 6.50 -1.32
CA ALA A 103 0.79 7.84 -1.78
C ALA A 103 -0.48 8.70 -1.79
N ASP A 104 -1.61 8.18 -2.27
CA ASP A 104 -2.89 8.89 -2.23
C ASP A 104 -3.31 9.23 -0.78
N ALA A 105 -3.30 8.23 0.11
CA ALA A 105 -3.67 8.44 1.51
C ALA A 105 -2.73 9.41 2.23
N CYS A 106 -1.44 9.35 1.93
CA CYS A 106 -0.42 10.20 2.54
C CYS A 106 -0.56 11.68 2.15
N THR A 107 -1.03 11.97 0.93
CA THR A 107 -1.29 13.35 0.50
C THR A 107 -2.54 13.97 1.12
N LYS A 108 -3.42 13.14 1.72
CA LYS A 108 -4.68 13.56 2.35
C LYS A 108 -4.77 13.08 3.80
N PRO A 109 -3.83 13.49 4.68
CA PRO A 109 -3.86 13.06 6.07
C PRO A 109 -5.02 13.74 6.82
N ASP A 110 -5.47 13.10 7.90
CA ASP A 110 -6.38 13.68 8.88
C ASP A 110 -5.78 14.94 9.53
N ALA A 111 -6.59 15.70 10.27
CA ALA A 111 -6.15 16.93 10.97
C ALA A 111 -4.95 16.73 11.91
N SER A 112 -4.69 15.50 12.36
CA SER A 112 -3.51 15.14 13.18
C SER A 112 -2.30 14.67 12.35
N GLY A 113 -2.32 14.80 11.03
CA GLY A 113 -1.28 14.31 10.13
C GLY A 113 -1.27 12.79 9.93
N LYS A 114 -2.27 12.06 10.46
CA LYS A 114 -2.34 10.59 10.34
C LYS A 114 -3.02 10.20 9.04
N PHE A 115 -2.66 9.06 8.47
CA PHE A 115 -3.34 8.48 7.33
C PHE A 115 -3.37 6.96 7.43
N SER A 116 -4.36 6.36 6.78
CA SER A 116 -4.40 4.90 6.62
C SER A 116 -5.16 4.51 5.37
N CYS A 117 -4.75 3.41 4.74
CA CYS A 117 -5.47 2.81 3.64
C CYS A 117 -5.43 1.28 3.75
N VAL A 118 -6.43 0.65 3.13
CA VAL A 118 -6.53 -0.81 3.02
C VAL A 118 -6.85 -1.12 1.58
N VAL A 119 -6.06 -2.00 0.98
CA VAL A 119 -6.25 -2.49 -0.39
C VAL A 119 -6.51 -3.98 -0.31
N TYR A 120 -7.53 -4.42 -1.03
CA TYR A 120 -7.79 -5.82 -1.28
C TYR A 120 -7.42 -6.11 -2.73
N PRO A 121 -6.98 -7.34 -3.05
CA PRO A 121 -6.78 -7.71 -4.44
C PRO A 121 -8.10 -7.50 -5.19
N ASP A 122 -8.04 -6.85 -6.36
CA ASP A 122 -9.22 -6.73 -7.21
C ASP A 122 -9.68 -8.15 -7.57
N GLY A 123 -10.80 -8.57 -7.00
CA GLY A 123 -11.44 -9.84 -7.32
C GLY A 123 -12.10 -9.73 -8.68
N GLY A 124 -11.34 -9.43 -9.74
CA GLY A 124 -11.82 -9.30 -11.12
C GLY A 124 -13.16 -8.58 -11.22
N GLY A 125 -13.19 -7.28 -11.00
CA GLY A 125 -14.42 -6.50 -11.14
C GLY A 125 -14.19 -5.02 -10.89
N GLY A 126 -13.91 -4.28 -11.97
CA GLY A 126 -13.62 -2.86 -11.97
C GLY A 126 -14.45 -2.06 -10.97
N GLY A 127 -13.77 -1.56 -9.93
CA GLY A 127 -14.29 -0.57 -9.02
C GLY A 127 -14.16 0.82 -9.62
N ALA A 128 -15.03 1.16 -10.57
CA ALA A 128 -15.41 2.55 -10.74
C ALA A 128 -15.99 3.04 -9.41
N ALA A 129 -15.53 4.20 -8.97
CA ALA A 129 -16.02 4.91 -7.79
C ALA A 129 -17.55 4.81 -7.71
N ARG A 130 -18.06 4.28 -6.59
CA ARG A 130 -19.47 4.42 -6.25
C ARG A 130 -19.77 5.90 -6.11
N GLU A 131 -20.43 6.48 -7.09
CA GLU A 131 -21.11 7.77 -6.97
C GLU A 131 -22.05 7.72 -5.74
N PRO A 132 -22.06 8.73 -4.87
CA PRO A 132 -23.07 8.83 -3.84
C PRO A 132 -24.40 9.19 -4.51
N SER A 133 -25.36 8.26 -4.44
CA SER A 133 -26.75 8.50 -4.82
C SER A 133 -27.25 9.81 -4.23
N ARG A 134 -27.69 10.73 -5.09
CA ARG A 134 -28.47 11.91 -4.72
C ARG A 134 -29.84 11.82 -5.40
N GLY A 135 -30.87 11.76 -4.55
CA GLY A 135 -32.19 12.38 -4.73
C GLY A 135 -33.03 11.91 -5.90
#